data_AF-A0A929Y7D0-F1
#
_entry.id   AF-A0A929Y7D0-F1
#
_cell.length_a   1.000
_cell.length_b   1.000
_cell.length_c   1.000
_cell.angle_alpha   90.00
_cell.angle_beta   90.00
_cell.angle_gamma   90.00
#
_symmetry.space_group_name_H-M   'P 1'
#
loop_
_entity.id
_entity.type
_entity.pdbx_description
1 polymer ?
#
loop_
_entity_poly.entity_id
_entity_poly.type
_entity_poly.pdbx_seq_one_letter_code
_entity_poly.pdbx_strand_id
1 'polypeptide(L)'
;MKQIFLNLKRFDVPVEEGGINRLAKPGDWGGAVVSGIQDGISRYQEEAEFAAFFPEAYLLDAVRARKEGSNLQIGCQGVYREDVEKGGNFGAFTTLFPAASAKALGAEYTIIGHCEERKDKTAFLSGAGLTGEEAKKAIGLAL
;
A
#
# COMPACT_ATOMS: atom_id res chain seq x y z
N MET A 1 2.16 11.70 19.94
CA MET A 1 1.98 12.03 18.52
C MET A 1 0.88 11.14 17.95
N LYS A 2 -0.09 11.70 17.23
CA LYS A 2 -1.17 10.93 16.59
C LYS A 2 -0.67 10.30 15.29
N GLN A 3 -1.29 9.20 14.86
CA GLN A 3 -1.03 8.58 13.56
C GLN A 3 -2.31 8.62 12.73
N ILE A 4 -2.21 9.12 11.51
CA ILE A 4 -3.35 9.27 10.59
C ILE A 4 -3.01 8.56 9.28
N PHE A 5 -3.83 7.58 8.92
CA PHE A 5 -3.57 6.64 7.84
C PHE A 5 -4.62 6.76 6.73
N LEU A 6 -4.15 6.99 5.50
CA LEU A 6 -4.97 7.15 4.31
C LEU A 6 -4.73 6.00 3.33
N ASN A 7 -5.63 5.03 3.27
CA ASN A 7 -5.60 3.99 2.23
C ASN A 7 -6.28 4.49 0.94
N LEU A 8 -5.51 4.62 -0.15
CA LEU A 8 -6.00 5.13 -1.43
C LEU A 8 -6.70 4.06 -2.29
N LYS A 9 -6.60 2.78 -1.94
CA LYS A 9 -7.13 1.65 -2.72
C LYS A 9 -6.76 1.76 -4.21
N ARG A 10 -7.68 1.39 -5.10
CA ARG A 10 -7.56 1.55 -6.57
C ARG A 10 -8.21 2.83 -7.08
N PHE A 11 -8.07 3.93 -6.34
CA PHE A 11 -8.60 5.24 -6.76
C PHE A 11 -7.78 5.89 -7.88
N ASP A 12 -6.72 5.23 -8.32
CA ASP A 12 -5.91 5.54 -9.49
C ASP A 12 -6.60 5.24 -10.82
N VAL A 13 -7.60 4.35 -10.81
CA VAL A 13 -8.32 3.92 -12.03
C VAL A 13 -9.07 5.11 -12.65
N PRO A 14 -8.84 5.42 -13.94
CA PRO A 14 -9.50 6.51 -14.65
C PRO A 14 -11.03 6.37 -14.73
N VAL A 15 -11.73 7.50 -14.85
CA VAL A 15 -13.20 7.51 -14.94
C VAL A 15 -13.73 6.87 -16.21
N GLU A 16 -12.98 6.93 -17.30
CA GLU A 16 -13.28 6.27 -18.58
C GLU A 16 -13.29 4.74 -18.47
N GLU A 17 -12.57 4.18 -17.49
CA GLU A 17 -12.55 2.75 -17.16
C GLU A 17 -13.49 2.39 -15.99
N GLY A 18 -14.37 3.32 -15.59
CA GLY A 18 -15.32 3.13 -14.47
C GLY A 18 -14.71 3.36 -13.08
N GLY A 19 -13.49 3.88 -13.01
CA GLY A 19 -12.86 4.31 -11.76
C GLY A 19 -13.28 5.72 -11.32
N ILE A 20 -12.47 6.32 -10.46
CA ILE A 20 -12.77 7.65 -9.87
C ILE A 20 -11.67 8.69 -10.10
N ASN A 21 -10.55 8.31 -10.71
CA ASN A 21 -9.43 9.21 -10.93
C ASN A 21 -9.79 10.31 -11.92
N ARG A 22 -9.82 11.55 -11.42
CA ARG A 22 -9.87 12.80 -12.20
C ARG A 22 -8.69 13.72 -11.90
N LEU A 23 -7.77 13.26 -11.05
CA LEU A 23 -6.72 14.07 -10.45
C LEU A 23 -5.55 14.28 -11.40
N ALA A 24 -5.10 13.19 -12.04
CA ALA A 24 -3.97 13.20 -12.94
C ALA A 24 -3.98 11.95 -13.84
N LYS A 25 -3.18 11.98 -14.90
CA LYS A 25 -2.90 10.80 -15.72
C LYS A 25 -2.20 9.73 -14.87
N PRO A 26 -2.33 8.43 -15.22
CA PRO A 26 -1.71 7.36 -14.43
C PRO A 26 -0.21 7.58 -14.15
N GLY A 27 0.57 8.06 -15.12
CA GLY A 27 2.01 8.29 -14.91
C GLY A 27 2.37 9.31 -13.82
N ASP A 28 1.44 10.22 -13.48
CA ASP A 28 1.68 11.38 -12.60
C ASP A 28 0.80 11.34 -11.34
N TRP A 29 0.04 10.27 -11.14
CA TRP A 29 -1.01 10.22 -10.13
C TRP A 29 -0.47 10.20 -8.69
N GLY A 30 0.63 9.47 -8.45
CA GLY A 30 1.22 9.37 -7.11
C GLY A 30 1.72 10.74 -6.63
N GLY A 31 2.40 11.46 -7.51
CA GLY A 31 2.94 12.78 -7.26
C GLY A 31 1.86 13.84 -7.12
N ALA A 32 0.78 13.74 -7.89
CA ALA A 32 -0.39 14.63 -7.74
C ALA A 32 -1.06 14.46 -6.37
N VAL A 33 -1.21 13.22 -5.88
CA VAL A 33 -1.76 12.96 -4.53
C VAL A 33 -0.85 13.54 -3.45
N VAL A 34 0.46 13.27 -3.51
CA VAL A 34 1.42 13.80 -2.53
C VAL A 34 1.42 15.31 -2.50
N SER A 35 1.49 15.96 -3.66
CA SER A 35 1.47 17.41 -3.81
C SER A 35 0.19 18.03 -3.27
N GLY A 36 -0.96 17.37 -3.44
CA GLY A 36 -2.25 17.81 -2.92
C GLY A 36 -2.42 17.69 -1.41
N ILE A 37 -1.61 16.87 -0.73
CA ILE A 37 -1.74 16.59 0.72
C ILE A 37 -0.69 17.35 1.54
N GLN A 38 0.60 17.23 1.16
CA GLN A 38 1.72 17.49 2.07
C GLN A 38 1.75 18.92 2.64
N ASP A 39 1.39 19.93 1.84
CA ASP A 39 1.40 21.32 2.30
C ASP A 39 0.28 21.59 3.31
N GLY A 40 -0.89 20.98 3.13
CA GLY A 40 -2.05 21.14 4.00
C GLY A 40 -1.86 20.50 5.39
N ILE A 41 -1.05 19.44 5.46
CA ILE A 41 -0.77 18.74 6.72
C ILE A 41 0.49 19.23 7.44
N SER A 42 1.33 20.05 6.79
CA SER A 42 2.62 20.53 7.32
C SER A 42 2.51 21.18 8.70
N ARG A 43 1.42 21.92 8.96
CA ARG A 43 1.13 22.60 10.24
C ARG A 43 0.98 21.65 11.43
N TYR A 44 0.85 20.35 11.21
CA TYR A 44 0.63 19.34 12.26
C TYR A 44 1.89 18.52 12.58
N GLN A 45 3.08 18.94 12.15
CA GLN A 45 4.34 18.21 12.34
C GLN A 45 4.59 17.75 13.80
N GLU A 46 4.27 18.59 14.79
CA GLU A 46 4.45 18.26 16.21
C GLU A 46 3.30 17.40 16.80
N GLU A 47 2.17 17.33 16.10
CA GLU A 47 0.92 16.75 16.61
C GLU A 47 0.65 15.36 16.04
N ALA A 48 0.94 15.16 14.75
CA ALA A 48 0.56 13.99 13.99
C ALA A 48 1.56 13.62 12.88
N GLU A 49 1.75 12.32 12.72
CA GLU A 49 2.37 11.71 11.55
C GLU A 49 1.28 11.17 10.62
N PHE A 50 1.47 11.32 9.32
CA PHE A 50 0.54 10.89 8.30
C PHE A 50 1.19 9.84 7.41
N ALA A 51 0.45 8.81 7.00
CA ALA A 51 0.89 7.93 5.92
C ALA A 51 -0.20 7.76 4.87
N ALA A 52 0.16 7.88 3.60
CA ALA A 52 -0.70 7.56 2.47
C ALA A 52 -0.23 6.26 1.80
N PHE A 53 -1.15 5.31 1.61
CA PHE A 53 -0.84 3.99 1.08
C PHE A 53 -1.22 3.89 -0.40
N PHE A 54 -0.21 3.77 -1.26
CA PHE A 54 -0.31 3.77 -2.71
C PHE A 54 -0.32 2.34 -3.27
N PRO A 55 -0.98 2.11 -4.42
CA PRO A 55 -0.68 0.95 -5.25
C PRO A 55 0.79 1.00 -5.68
N GLU A 56 1.44 -0.16 -5.78
CA GLU A 56 2.88 -0.31 -6.01
C GLU A 56 3.42 0.57 -7.15
N ALA A 57 2.69 0.63 -8.27
CA ALA A 57 3.08 1.36 -9.48
C ALA A 57 3.35 2.86 -9.25
N TYR A 58 2.78 3.46 -8.20
CA TYR A 58 2.84 4.90 -7.95
C TYR A 58 3.85 5.29 -6.86
N LEU A 59 4.53 4.32 -6.24
CA LEU A 59 5.47 4.58 -5.15
C LEU A 59 6.62 5.51 -5.60
N LEU A 60 7.24 5.23 -6.75
CA LEU A 60 8.37 6.02 -7.25
C LEU A 60 7.98 7.47 -7.51
N ASP A 61 6.82 7.69 -8.12
CA ASP A 61 6.30 9.02 -8.42
C ASP A 61 5.93 9.78 -7.14
N ALA A 62 5.25 9.12 -6.21
CA ALA A 62 4.92 9.68 -4.90
C ALA A 62 6.18 10.08 -4.09
N VAL A 63 7.20 9.20 -4.04
CA VAL A 63 8.47 9.48 -3.35
C VAL A 63 9.20 10.66 -3.99
N ARG A 64 9.23 10.75 -5.32
CA ARG A 64 9.87 11.87 -6.03
C ARG A 64 9.19 13.22 -5.77
N ALA A 65 7.86 13.22 -5.63
CA ALA A 65 7.09 14.45 -5.38
C ALA A 65 7.14 14.92 -3.91
N ARG A 66 7.55 14.04 -2.98
CA ARG A 66 7.60 14.37 -1.55
C ARG A 66 8.71 15.38 -1.28
N LYS A 67 8.34 16.51 -0.66
CA LYS A 67 9.29 17.54 -0.23
C LYS A 67 10.13 17.04 0.95
N GLU A 68 11.39 17.47 1.00
CA GLU A 68 12.24 17.28 2.17
C GLU A 68 11.56 17.90 3.42
N GLY A 69 11.59 17.18 4.54
CA GLY A 69 10.93 17.59 5.79
C GLY A 69 9.40 17.44 5.82
N SER A 70 8.79 16.87 4.77
CA SER A 70 7.35 16.56 4.78
C SER A 70 7.00 15.56 5.90
N ASN A 71 5.89 15.80 6.61
CA ASN A 71 5.33 14.84 7.59
C ASN A 71 4.40 13.80 6.95
N LEU A 72 4.39 13.70 5.60
CA LEU A 72 3.72 12.63 4.87
C LEU A 72 4.68 11.46 4.61
N GLN A 73 4.41 10.33 5.24
CA GLN A 73 5.06 9.06 4.99
C GLN A 73 4.43 8.37 3.77
N ILE A 74 5.25 7.75 2.94
CA ILE A 74 4.78 7.03 1.75
C ILE A 74 4.68 5.55 2.09
N GLY A 75 3.49 4.98 1.97
CA GLY A 75 3.23 3.56 2.22
C GLY A 75 2.77 2.81 0.97
N CYS A 76 2.84 1.49 1.02
CA CYS A 76 2.26 0.59 0.02
C CYS A 76 1.05 -0.16 0.59
N GLN A 77 0.13 -0.60 -0.29
CA GLN A 77 -1.15 -1.19 0.14
C GLN A 77 -1.07 -2.65 0.62
N GLY A 78 0.10 -3.27 0.53
CA GLY A 78 0.32 -4.64 0.94
C GLY A 78 1.69 -5.12 0.50
N VAL A 79 2.18 -6.15 1.17
CA VAL A 79 3.41 -6.88 0.78
C VAL A 79 3.16 -8.37 0.94
N TYR A 80 3.98 -9.18 0.30
CA TYR A 80 3.96 -10.61 0.46
C TYR A 80 4.48 -11.02 1.85
N ARG A 81 3.98 -12.16 2.34
CA ARG A 81 4.33 -12.73 3.65
C ARG A 81 5.77 -13.27 3.74
N GLU A 82 6.38 -13.57 2.60
CA GLU A 82 7.79 -13.95 2.52
C GLU A 82 8.58 -12.84 1.80
N ASP A 83 9.89 -12.81 2.05
CA ASP A 83 10.79 -11.78 1.52
C ASP A 83 12.06 -12.40 0.95
N VAL A 84 12.90 -11.57 0.35
CA VAL A 84 14.24 -11.95 -0.10
C VAL A 84 15.20 -12.13 1.07
N GLU A 85 16.16 -13.03 0.91
CA GLU A 85 17.21 -13.29 1.90
C GLU A 85 18.57 -13.41 1.22
N LYS A 86 19.60 -12.75 1.78
CA LYS A 86 20.96 -12.79 1.24
C LYS A 86 21.50 -14.22 1.29
N GLY A 87 21.86 -14.77 0.13
CA GLY A 87 22.34 -16.16 0.01
C GLY A 87 21.22 -17.21 0.00
N GLY A 88 19.96 -16.79 0.10
CA GLY A 88 18.77 -17.64 0.03
C GLY A 88 17.88 -17.26 -1.15
N ASN A 89 16.62 -16.93 -0.86
CA ASN A 89 15.69 -16.49 -1.88
C ASN A 89 16.09 -15.11 -2.44
N PHE A 90 16.47 -15.07 -3.72
CA PHE A 90 16.96 -13.87 -4.39
C PHE A 90 15.84 -13.04 -5.07
N GLY A 91 14.57 -13.40 -4.88
CA GLY A 91 13.43 -12.67 -5.44
C GLY A 91 12.57 -13.48 -6.40
N ALA A 92 12.46 -14.80 -6.21
CA ALA A 92 11.60 -15.66 -7.03
C ALA A 92 10.10 -15.49 -6.68
N PHE A 93 9.59 -14.27 -6.89
CA PHE A 93 8.28 -13.78 -6.46
C PHE A 93 7.50 -13.17 -7.63
N THR A 94 7.45 -13.81 -8.81
CA THR A 94 6.96 -13.23 -10.08
C THR A 94 5.64 -12.45 -9.99
N THR A 95 4.68 -12.90 -9.19
CA THR A 95 3.35 -12.26 -9.04
C THR A 95 3.12 -11.69 -7.65
N LEU A 96 4.17 -11.52 -6.86
CA LEU A 96 4.11 -11.18 -5.45
C LEU A 96 5.04 -10.00 -5.16
N PHE A 97 4.65 -9.15 -4.21
CA PHE A 97 5.38 -7.93 -3.92
C PHE A 97 6.09 -8.02 -2.57
N PRO A 98 7.37 -8.43 -2.52
CA PRO A 98 8.10 -8.62 -1.26
C PRO A 98 8.39 -7.27 -0.57
N ALA A 99 8.50 -7.29 0.77
CA ALA A 99 8.71 -6.08 1.56
C ALA A 99 10.05 -5.39 1.24
N ALA A 100 11.10 -6.13 0.90
CA ALA A 100 12.36 -5.54 0.45
C ALA A 100 12.20 -4.73 -0.84
N SER A 101 11.34 -5.16 -1.78
CA SER A 101 11.03 -4.40 -2.99
C SER A 101 10.29 -3.10 -2.64
N ALA A 102 9.26 -3.18 -1.79
CA ALA A 102 8.55 -2.00 -1.30
C ALA A 102 9.50 -0.99 -0.65
N LYS A 103 10.40 -1.48 0.20
CA LYS A 103 11.40 -0.64 0.87
C LYS A 103 12.37 0.00 -0.12
N ALA A 104 12.82 -0.74 -1.13
CA ALA A 104 13.70 -0.24 -2.18
C ALA A 104 13.04 0.85 -3.04
N LEU A 105 11.72 0.77 -3.24
CA LEU A 105 10.94 1.82 -3.91
C LEU A 105 10.69 3.05 -3.03
N GLY A 106 11.08 3.01 -1.76
CA GLY A 106 10.97 4.12 -0.81
C GLY A 106 9.74 4.08 0.09
N ALA A 107 9.01 2.95 0.16
CA ALA A 107 7.91 2.81 1.11
C ALA A 107 8.45 2.72 2.56
N GLU A 108 7.79 3.44 3.46
CA GLU A 108 8.05 3.46 4.90
C GLU A 108 6.99 2.68 5.68
N TYR A 109 5.80 2.56 5.11
CA TYR A 109 4.65 1.88 5.69
C TYR A 109 4.07 0.82 4.73
N THR A 110 3.42 -0.19 5.30
CA THR A 110 2.60 -1.15 4.54
C THR A 110 1.34 -1.51 5.31
N ILE A 111 0.28 -1.90 4.61
CA ILE A 111 -0.94 -2.45 5.20
C ILE A 111 -0.81 -3.97 5.22
N ILE A 112 -1.12 -4.61 6.36
CA ILE A 112 -1.19 -6.07 6.48
C ILE A 112 -2.60 -6.46 6.92
N GLY A 113 -3.24 -7.36 6.16
CA GLY A 113 -4.53 -7.92 6.54
C GLY A 113 -5.68 -6.92 6.47
N HIS A 114 -5.68 -6.06 5.45
CA HIS A 114 -6.84 -5.23 5.12
C HIS A 114 -8.09 -6.10 4.92
N CYS A 115 -9.29 -5.58 5.19
CA CYS A 115 -10.51 -6.37 5.08
C CYS A 115 -10.74 -6.93 3.66
N GLU A 116 -10.34 -6.20 2.62
CA GLU A 116 -10.39 -6.66 1.23
C GLU A 116 -9.43 -7.83 0.99
N GLU A 117 -8.21 -7.78 1.56
CA GLU A 117 -7.26 -8.90 1.49
C GLU A 117 -7.79 -10.13 2.23
N ARG A 118 -8.31 -9.95 3.45
CA ARG A 118 -8.90 -11.07 4.22
C ARG A 118 -10.09 -11.67 3.49
N LYS A 119 -10.91 -10.85 2.83
CA LYS A 119 -12.05 -11.29 2.04
C LYS A 119 -11.61 -12.10 0.82
N ASP A 120 -10.59 -11.64 0.09
CA ASP A 120 -10.01 -12.38 -1.03
C ASP A 120 -9.51 -13.76 -0.61
N LYS A 121 -8.68 -13.83 0.44
CA LYS A 121 -8.18 -15.12 0.96
C LYS A 121 -9.30 -16.02 1.48
N THR A 122 -10.34 -15.45 2.08
CA THR A 122 -11.53 -16.21 2.51
C THR A 122 -12.27 -16.80 1.32
N ALA A 123 -12.44 -16.05 0.22
CA ALA A 123 -13.08 -16.54 -0.99
C ALA A 123 -12.27 -17.67 -1.65
N PHE A 124 -10.94 -17.51 -1.70
CA PHE A 124 -10.04 -18.57 -2.18
C PHE A 124 -10.17 -19.86 -1.35
N LEU A 125 -10.10 -19.76 -0.02
CA LEU A 125 -10.22 -20.91 0.88
C LEU A 125 -11.60 -21.58 0.83
N SER A 126 -12.67 -20.78 0.64
CA SER A 126 -14.03 -21.31 0.49
C SER A 126 -14.18 -22.18 -0.75
N GLY A 127 -13.45 -21.87 -1.84
CA GLY A 127 -13.39 -22.71 -3.04
C GLY A 127 -12.79 -24.10 -2.79
N ALA A 128 -12.00 -24.25 -1.72
CA ALA A 128 -11.46 -25.53 -1.25
C ALA A 128 -12.27 -26.14 -0.09
N GLY A 129 -13.43 -25.58 0.26
CA GLY A 129 -14.31 -26.06 1.33
C GLY A 129 -13.94 -25.60 2.75
N LEU A 130 -12.85 -24.83 2.93
CA LEU A 130 -12.46 -24.31 4.24
C LEU A 130 -13.21 -23.00 4.53
N THR A 131 -14.05 -23.00 5.56
CA THR A 131 -14.93 -21.86 5.89
C THR A 131 -14.95 -21.57 7.39
N GLY A 132 -15.68 -20.54 7.83
CA GLY A 132 -15.89 -20.24 9.24
C GLY A 132 -14.61 -19.88 10.00
N GLU A 133 -14.52 -20.32 11.26
CA GLU A 133 -13.40 -19.99 12.15
C GLU A 133 -12.08 -20.65 11.71
N GLU A 134 -12.13 -21.82 11.10
CA GLU A 134 -10.92 -22.49 10.60
C GLU A 134 -10.26 -21.69 9.47
N ALA A 135 -11.06 -21.17 8.53
CA ALA A 135 -10.56 -20.27 7.48
C ALA A 135 -9.98 -18.98 8.06
N LYS A 136 -10.67 -18.36 9.03
CA LYS A 136 -10.17 -17.13 9.68
C LYS A 136 -8.83 -17.36 10.38
N LYS A 137 -8.69 -18.47 11.09
CA LYS A 137 -7.43 -18.86 11.75
C LYS A 137 -6.32 -19.08 10.73
N ALA A 138 -6.59 -19.80 9.64
CA ALA A 138 -5.62 -20.03 8.58
C ALA A 138 -5.14 -18.72 7.95
N ILE A 139 -6.06 -17.79 7.67
CA ILE A 139 -5.72 -16.46 7.14
C ILE A 139 -4.88 -15.66 8.13
N GLY A 140 -5.22 -15.69 9.42
CA GLY A 140 -4.47 -14.99 10.47
C GLY A 140 -3.04 -15.51 10.66
N LEU A 141 -2.76 -16.77 10.30
CA LEU A 141 -1.41 -17.34 10.32
C LEU A 141 -0.61 -17.04 9.04
N ALA A 142 -1.30 -16.71 7.94
CA ALA A 142 -0.70 -16.51 6.62
C ALA A 142 -0.45 -15.02 6.28
N LEU A 143 -0.90 -14.11 7.15
CA LEU A 143 -0.75 -12.66 7.09
C LEU A 143 0.23 -12.20 8.16
#